data_AF-A0A1E4IGS3-F1
#
_entry.id   AF-A0A1E4IGS3-F1
#
_cell.length_a   1.000
_cell.length_b   1.000
_cell.length_c   1.000
_cell.angle_alpha   90.00
_cell.angle_beta   90.00
_cell.angle_gamma   90.00
#
_symmetry.space_group_name_H-M   'P 1'
#
loop_
_entity.id
_entity.type
_entity.pdbx_description
1 polymer ?
#
loop_
_entity_poly.entity_id
_entity_poly.type
_entity_poly.pdbx_seq_one_letter_code
_entity_poly.pdbx_strand_id
1 'polypeptide(L)'
;MSFRRFDAELDTDVCDPYNNAELTLTLRMGFRQINPAAGAAEGSHHDYGDATQPARRIIRWSDSSWKAWKANFLQSAEAFWNGRFWLINDAGTFAFARGATTYCPNVWCRFRLVGQDAATAGSHHTIDVVRLHASENWFGSHSTLYDSKDTNLVHKSTDSRGKAVMQRAHVHEVGHLLGLDHVDVGKPHCLPSGDTNASACYGIADGDMKAAMGSGMQLKPENAYPWREALRSFALADSLTAAFRPVSSAGLLRALQIPIVSLTSVWPARMQRHYPRTAAEVQAGRMIVSRPNRAV
;
A
#
# COMPACT_ATOMS: atom_id res chain seq x y z
N MET A 1 -8.83 -9.12 9.47
CA MET A 1 -8.25 -10.34 8.85
C MET A 1 -6.73 -10.17 8.81
N SER A 2 -5.97 -11.23 9.12
CA SER A 2 -4.50 -11.16 9.07
C SER A 2 -3.98 -11.81 7.79
N PHE A 3 -3.10 -11.11 7.07
CA PHE A 3 -2.36 -11.62 5.93
C PHE A 3 -0.89 -11.76 6.30
N ARG A 4 -0.13 -12.57 5.55
CA ARG A 4 1.31 -12.73 5.79
C ARG A 4 2.08 -11.40 5.78
N ARG A 5 1.65 -10.43 4.95
CA ARG A 5 2.35 -9.16 4.72
C ARG A 5 1.81 -7.99 5.58
N PHE A 6 0.52 -8.01 5.91
CA PHE A 6 -0.16 -6.93 6.61
C PHE A 6 -1.44 -7.45 7.27
N ASP A 7 -2.02 -6.66 8.18
CA ASP A 7 -3.40 -6.87 8.58
C ASP A 7 -4.34 -5.98 7.79
N ALA A 8 -5.59 -6.42 7.63
CA ALA A 8 -6.65 -5.61 7.05
C ALA A 8 -7.88 -5.56 7.97
N GLU A 9 -8.50 -4.39 8.04
CA GLU A 9 -9.72 -4.13 8.80
C GLU A 9 -10.71 -3.37 7.92
N LEU A 10 -11.93 -3.89 7.78
CA LEU A 10 -13.03 -3.25 7.07
C LEU A 10 -14.03 -2.74 8.10
N ASP A 11 -14.21 -1.42 8.16
CA ASP A 11 -15.20 -0.74 8.99
C ASP A 11 -16.37 -0.28 8.13
N THR A 12 -17.52 -0.92 8.34
CA THR A 12 -18.80 -0.55 7.71
C THR A 12 -19.70 0.26 8.62
N ASP A 13 -19.37 0.39 9.91
CA ASP A 13 -20.22 1.07 10.89
C ASP A 13 -20.18 2.60 10.70
N VAL A 14 -19.11 3.10 10.09
CA VAL A 14 -18.98 4.50 9.64
C VAL A 14 -19.83 4.86 8.40
N CYS A 15 -20.51 3.89 7.80
CA CYS A 15 -21.31 4.14 6.59
C CYS A 15 -22.55 4.98 6.87
N ASP A 16 -22.75 6.02 6.07
CA ASP A 16 -23.97 6.82 6.05
C ASP A 16 -24.23 7.36 4.63
N PRO A 17 -25.29 8.14 4.36
CA PRO A 17 -25.56 8.68 3.02
C PRO A 17 -24.44 9.58 2.44
N TYR A 18 -23.36 9.86 3.15
CA TYR A 18 -22.25 10.73 2.75
C TYR A 18 -20.87 10.10 2.99
N ASN A 19 -20.81 9.09 3.86
CA ASN A 19 -19.60 8.39 4.27
C ASN A 19 -19.61 6.94 3.77
N ASN A 20 -18.46 6.53 3.25
CA ASN A 20 -18.25 5.19 2.70
C ASN A 20 -17.65 4.27 3.77
N ALA A 21 -17.58 2.97 3.48
CA ALA A 21 -16.82 2.06 4.32
C ALA A 21 -15.32 2.40 4.28
N GLU A 22 -14.60 2.04 5.32
CA GLU A 22 -13.16 2.24 5.40
C GLU A 22 -12.44 0.89 5.42
N LEU A 23 -11.44 0.72 4.55
CA LEU A 23 -10.56 -0.45 4.57
C LEU A 23 -9.15 0.00 4.93
N THR A 24 -8.72 -0.34 6.13
CA THR A 24 -7.38 0.00 6.65
C THR A 24 -6.46 -1.20 6.49
N LEU A 25 -5.35 -1.01 5.76
CA LEU A 25 -4.21 -1.93 5.79
C LEU A 25 -3.22 -1.46 6.85
N THR A 26 -2.82 -2.35 7.76
CA THR A 26 -1.83 -2.08 8.79
C THR A 26 -0.55 -2.87 8.54
N LEU A 27 0.54 -2.17 8.26
CA LEU A 27 1.88 -2.74 8.14
C LEU A 27 2.67 -2.48 9.43
N ARG A 28 3.14 -3.54 10.10
CA ARG A 28 4.02 -3.47 11.27
C ARG A 28 5.46 -3.73 10.84
N MET A 29 6.33 -2.75 11.08
CA MET A 29 7.75 -2.81 10.74
C MET A 29 8.63 -2.81 11.99
N GLY A 30 9.53 -3.78 12.06
CA GLY A 30 10.64 -3.83 13.01
C GLY A 30 11.85 -3.09 12.45
N PHE A 31 12.42 -2.18 13.21
CA PHE A 31 13.62 -1.44 12.81
C PHE A 31 14.81 -1.86 13.67
N ARG A 32 15.92 -2.22 13.03
CA ARG A 32 17.19 -2.54 13.71
C ARG A 32 18.28 -1.59 13.21
N GLN A 33 18.97 -0.95 14.16
CA GLN A 33 20.16 -0.18 13.83
C GLN A 33 21.31 -1.13 13.49
N ILE A 34 22.06 -0.82 12.44
CA ILE A 34 23.41 -1.32 12.26
C ILE A 34 24.37 -0.20 12.64
N ASN A 35 25.16 -0.46 13.69
CA ASN A 35 26.18 0.44 14.20
C ASN A 35 27.58 -0.15 13.95
N PRO A 36 28.64 0.69 13.93
CA PRO A 36 30.02 0.20 13.88
C PRO A 36 30.33 -0.81 15.00
N ALA A 37 31.23 -1.75 14.70
CA ALA A 37 31.64 -2.80 15.63
C ALA A 37 32.25 -2.24 16.92
N ALA A 38 32.15 -3.01 18.02
CA ALA A 38 32.68 -2.64 19.34
C ALA A 38 32.24 -1.26 19.87
N GLY A 39 31.12 -0.71 19.36
CA GLY A 39 30.59 0.58 19.79
C GLY A 39 31.35 1.79 19.24
N ALA A 40 32.21 1.61 18.24
CA ALA A 40 32.97 2.68 17.61
C ALA A 40 32.06 3.79 17.04
N ALA A 41 32.61 5.01 16.92
CA ALA A 41 31.88 6.16 16.36
C ALA A 41 31.70 6.03 14.84
N GLU A 42 32.68 5.43 14.16
CA GLU A 42 32.69 5.21 12.72
C GLU A 42 33.09 3.76 12.41
N GLY A 43 32.73 3.30 11.23
CA GLY A 43 33.11 2.00 10.69
C GLY A 43 32.74 1.90 9.22
N SER A 44 32.56 0.67 8.74
CA SER A 44 32.10 0.42 7.38
C SER A 44 31.02 -0.65 7.34
N HIS A 45 30.16 -0.57 6.32
CA HIS A 45 29.20 -1.62 5.98
C HIS A 45 29.17 -1.80 4.47
N HIS A 46 29.03 -3.04 4.01
CA HIS A 46 29.00 -3.32 2.58
C HIS A 46 27.64 -2.97 1.96
N ASP A 47 27.68 -2.46 0.73
CA ASP A 47 26.50 -2.31 -0.10
C ASP A 47 25.78 -3.67 -0.21
N TYR A 48 24.45 -3.64 -0.21
CA TYR A 48 23.60 -4.83 -0.24
C TYR A 48 23.83 -5.86 0.88
N GLY A 49 24.61 -5.51 1.91
CA GLY A 49 25.01 -6.44 2.97
C GLY A 49 25.95 -7.55 2.48
N ASP A 50 26.55 -7.41 1.29
CA ASP A 50 27.38 -8.43 0.67
C ASP A 50 28.86 -8.04 0.77
N ALA A 51 29.65 -8.87 1.46
CA ALA A 51 31.08 -8.62 1.69
C ALA A 51 31.92 -8.49 0.40
N THR A 52 31.40 -8.93 -0.75
CA THR A 52 32.05 -8.77 -2.05
C THR A 52 31.81 -7.39 -2.70
N GLN A 53 30.85 -6.63 -2.17
CA GLN A 53 30.48 -5.31 -2.66
C GLN A 53 31.29 -4.20 -1.98
N PRO A 54 31.31 -2.97 -2.54
CA PRO A 54 32.02 -1.86 -1.92
C PRO A 54 31.56 -1.62 -0.47
N ALA A 55 32.54 -1.40 0.41
CA ALA A 55 32.28 -0.98 1.78
C ALA A 55 32.09 0.53 1.85
N ARG A 56 31.01 0.97 2.48
CA ARG A 56 30.67 2.39 2.71
C ARG A 56 30.99 2.79 4.12
N ARG A 57 31.47 4.01 4.32
CA ARG A 57 31.68 4.57 5.66
C ARG A 57 30.34 4.80 6.35
N ILE A 58 30.20 4.22 7.53
CA ILE A 58 29.03 4.39 8.39
C ILE A 58 29.45 5.04 9.70
N ILE A 59 28.50 5.70 10.35
CA ILE A 59 28.66 6.26 11.69
C ILE A 59 27.62 5.67 12.63
N ARG A 60 27.89 5.72 13.92
CA ARG A 60 26.95 5.27 14.93
C ARG A 60 25.66 6.10 14.92
N TRP A 61 24.52 5.44 15.04
CA TRP A 61 23.26 6.08 15.38
C TRP A 61 23.32 6.61 16.82
N SER A 62 23.03 7.90 16.99
CA SER A 62 22.61 8.39 18.30
C SER A 62 21.12 8.10 18.49
N ASP A 63 20.66 8.00 19.74
CA ASP A 63 19.23 7.80 20.04
C ASP A 63 18.35 8.87 19.39
N SER A 64 18.81 10.13 19.43
CA SER A 64 18.10 11.27 18.82
C SER A 64 17.99 11.16 17.30
N SER A 65 19.09 10.84 16.62
CA SER A 65 19.10 10.70 15.15
C SER A 65 18.30 9.49 14.70
N TRP A 66 18.34 8.39 15.44
CA TRP A 66 17.54 7.20 15.16
C TRP A 66 16.05 7.45 15.31
N LYS A 67 15.65 8.08 16.41
CA LYS A 67 14.25 8.44 16.65
C LYS A 67 13.74 9.38 15.56
N ALA A 68 14.52 10.38 15.18
CA ALA A 68 14.18 11.32 14.12
C ALA A 68 14.03 10.62 12.76
N TRP A 69 14.96 9.72 12.40
CA TRP A 69 14.89 8.96 11.16
C TRP A 69 13.67 8.04 11.12
N LYS A 70 13.40 7.27 12.19
CA LYS A 70 12.19 6.41 12.28
C LYS A 70 10.91 7.24 12.15
N ALA A 71 10.82 8.38 12.84
CA ALA A 71 9.65 9.26 12.74
C ALA A 71 9.44 9.77 11.31
N ASN A 72 10.51 10.22 10.63
CA ASN A 72 10.45 10.69 9.25
C ASN A 72 10.03 9.55 8.29
N PHE A 73 10.62 8.36 8.42
CA PHE A 73 10.26 7.18 7.63
C PHE A 73 8.77 6.87 7.76
N LEU A 74 8.29 6.71 9.00
CA LEU A 74 6.91 6.32 9.29
C LEU A 74 5.92 7.37 8.76
N GLN A 75 6.15 8.65 9.11
CA GLN A 75 5.27 9.73 8.72
C GLN A 75 5.18 9.88 7.19
N SER A 76 6.32 9.86 6.51
CA SER A 76 6.34 10.16 5.07
C SER A 76 5.87 8.98 4.22
N ALA A 77 6.16 7.73 4.59
CA ALA A 77 5.58 6.56 3.94
C ALA A 77 4.07 6.44 4.19
N GLU A 78 3.62 6.63 5.43
CA GLU A 78 2.18 6.58 5.75
C GLU A 78 1.41 7.65 4.98
N ALA A 79 1.88 8.90 5.03
CA ALA A 79 1.23 10.01 4.32
C ALA A 79 1.22 9.83 2.80
N PHE A 80 2.21 9.12 2.24
CA PHE A 80 2.23 8.83 0.81
C PHE A 80 1.09 7.88 0.42
N TRP A 81 0.92 6.77 1.12
CA TRP A 81 -0.02 5.71 0.76
C TRP A 81 -1.44 5.90 1.32
N ASN A 82 -1.59 6.55 2.47
CA ASN A 82 -2.86 6.65 3.18
C ASN A 82 -3.89 7.53 2.43
N GLY A 83 -5.11 7.01 2.29
CA GLY A 83 -6.26 7.77 1.81
C GLY A 83 -6.24 8.10 0.32
N ARG A 84 -5.38 7.43 -0.46
CA ARG A 84 -5.15 7.75 -1.89
C ARG A 84 -6.09 7.06 -2.85
N PHE A 85 -6.75 5.98 -2.41
CA PHE A 85 -7.56 5.14 -3.28
C PHE A 85 -8.99 5.00 -2.76
N TRP A 86 -9.89 4.79 -3.72
CA TRP A 86 -11.30 4.50 -3.53
C TRP A 86 -11.65 3.28 -4.36
N LEU A 87 -12.14 2.22 -3.74
CA LEU A 87 -12.60 1.02 -4.46
C LEU A 87 -14.09 1.15 -4.73
N ILE A 88 -14.45 1.05 -6.01
CA ILE A 88 -15.82 1.27 -6.47
C ILE A 88 -16.65 0.01 -6.27
N ASN A 89 -17.78 0.17 -5.59
CA ASN A 89 -18.70 -0.90 -5.27
C ASN A 89 -19.79 -1.05 -6.32
N ASP A 90 -19.46 -1.67 -7.45
CA ASP A 90 -20.43 -1.92 -8.53
C ASP A 90 -21.26 -3.21 -8.29
N ALA A 91 -20.86 -4.04 -7.33
CA ALA A 91 -21.55 -5.29 -7.01
C ALA A 91 -22.66 -5.14 -5.97
N GLY A 92 -22.71 -4.01 -5.25
CA GLY A 92 -23.68 -3.77 -4.18
C GLY A 92 -23.40 -4.52 -2.88
N THR A 93 -22.20 -5.09 -2.69
CA THR A 93 -21.81 -5.74 -1.43
C THR A 93 -21.76 -4.73 -0.30
N PHE A 94 -21.97 -5.13 0.95
CA PHE A 94 -21.94 -4.22 2.10
C PHE A 94 -22.97 -3.07 2.02
N ALA A 95 -24.05 -3.25 1.27
CA ALA A 95 -25.13 -2.28 1.22
C ALA A 95 -25.81 -2.13 2.59
N PHE A 96 -26.20 -0.90 2.93
CA PHE A 96 -26.90 -0.58 4.17
C PHE A 96 -28.19 0.20 3.89
N ALA A 97 -29.17 0.08 4.77
CA ALA A 97 -30.44 0.78 4.67
C ALA A 97 -30.47 1.99 5.62
N ARG A 98 -31.01 3.11 5.14
CA ARG A 98 -31.36 4.26 5.99
C ARG A 98 -32.73 4.79 5.57
N GLY A 99 -33.71 4.65 6.47
CA GLY A 99 -35.12 4.81 6.12
C GLY A 99 -35.53 3.84 5.01
N ALA A 100 -36.20 4.35 3.97
CA ALA A 100 -36.62 3.55 2.81
C ALA A 100 -35.54 3.42 1.71
N THR A 101 -34.35 4.01 1.91
CA THR A 101 -33.30 4.02 0.88
C THR A 101 -32.17 3.05 1.21
N THR A 102 -31.80 2.22 0.24
CA THR A 102 -30.59 1.39 0.29
C THR A 102 -29.43 2.10 -0.39
N TYR A 103 -28.30 2.13 0.30
CA TYR A 103 -27.05 2.71 -0.16
C TYR A 103 -25.98 1.62 -0.31
N CYS A 104 -25.22 1.70 -1.40
CA CYS A 104 -24.05 0.90 -1.69
C CYS A 104 -22.80 1.78 -1.45
N PRO A 105 -22.11 1.63 -0.30
CA PRO A 105 -20.91 2.38 -0.03
C PRO A 105 -19.77 1.91 -0.95
N ASN A 106 -18.97 2.83 -1.46
CA ASN A 106 -17.63 2.50 -1.95
C ASN A 106 -16.72 2.19 -0.74
N VAL A 107 -15.44 1.96 -0.98
CA VAL A 107 -14.49 1.72 0.11
C VAL A 107 -13.35 2.73 0.02
N TRP A 108 -13.14 3.51 1.08
CA TRP A 108 -12.00 4.40 1.20
C TRP A 108 -10.79 3.63 1.73
N CYS A 109 -9.70 3.63 0.96
CA CYS A 109 -8.49 2.89 1.29
C CYS A 109 -7.60 3.68 2.23
N ARG A 110 -7.47 3.19 3.46
CA ARG A 110 -6.59 3.74 4.50
C ARG A 110 -5.33 2.89 4.63
N PHE A 111 -4.25 3.54 5.02
CA PHE A 111 -2.98 2.89 5.32
C PHE A 111 -2.49 3.33 6.69
N ARG A 112 -2.01 2.37 7.47
CA ARG A 112 -1.38 2.59 8.76
C ARG A 112 -0.03 1.90 8.79
N LEU A 113 1.01 2.64 9.11
CA LEU A 113 2.36 2.14 9.26
C LEU A 113 2.79 2.24 10.72
N VAL A 114 2.99 1.08 11.35
CA VAL A 114 3.39 1.00 12.75
C VAL A 114 4.85 0.59 12.80
N GLY A 115 5.68 1.42 13.42
CA GLY A 115 7.08 1.12 13.64
C GLY A 115 7.37 0.71 15.07
N GLN A 116 8.16 -0.35 15.23
CA GLN A 116 8.64 -0.86 16.50
C GLN A 116 10.13 -1.24 16.40
N ASP A 117 10.78 -1.47 17.53
CA ASP A 117 12.14 -2.00 17.49
C ASP A 117 12.10 -3.47 17.04
N ALA A 118 13.10 -3.91 16.28
CA ALA A 118 13.12 -5.24 15.68
C ALA A 118 13.06 -6.41 16.68
N ALA A 119 13.46 -6.17 17.93
CA ALA A 119 13.36 -7.15 19.01
C ALA A 119 11.91 -7.35 19.50
N THR A 120 11.01 -6.41 19.22
CA THR A 120 9.59 -6.53 19.55
C THR A 120 8.92 -7.51 18.58
N ALA A 121 8.27 -8.53 19.13
CA ALA A 121 7.51 -9.51 18.36
C ALA A 121 6.32 -8.87 17.61
N GLY A 122 5.83 -9.54 16.56
CA GLY A 122 4.63 -9.13 15.81
C GLY A 122 4.86 -8.18 14.64
N SER A 123 6.12 -7.89 14.29
CA SER A 123 6.44 -7.21 13.03
C SER A 123 6.16 -8.15 11.85
N HIS A 124 5.57 -7.62 10.77
CA HIS A 124 5.45 -8.37 9.51
C HIS A 124 6.78 -8.42 8.78
N HIS A 125 7.55 -7.32 8.88
CA HIS A 125 8.84 -7.15 8.22
C HIS A 125 9.81 -6.49 9.17
N THR A 126 11.09 -6.88 9.09
CA THR A 126 12.18 -6.22 9.81
C THR A 126 13.16 -5.67 8.80
N ILE A 127 13.59 -4.43 9.00
CA ILE A 127 14.64 -3.80 8.20
C ILE A 127 15.82 -3.39 9.07
N ASP A 128 16.99 -3.59 8.50
CA ASP A 128 18.25 -3.11 9.04
C ASP A 128 18.58 -1.74 8.45
N VAL A 129 19.15 -0.86 9.27
CA VAL A 129 19.40 0.51 8.85
C VAL A 129 20.78 0.97 9.29
N VAL A 130 21.63 1.28 8.32
CA VAL A 130 22.92 1.94 8.56
C VAL A 130 22.75 3.46 8.55
N ARG A 131 23.62 4.16 9.28
CA ARG A 131 23.75 5.62 9.13
C ARG A 131 25.00 5.92 8.34
N LEU A 132 24.85 6.49 7.14
CA LEU A 132 26.00 6.82 6.31
C LEU A 132 26.79 7.98 6.91
N HIS A 133 28.11 7.92 6.78
CA HIS A 133 28.97 9.06 6.99
C HIS A 133 28.66 10.15 5.94
N ALA A 134 28.84 11.42 6.28
CA ALA A 134 28.47 12.54 5.41
C ALA A 134 29.22 12.55 4.06
N SER A 135 30.38 11.89 3.99
CA SER A 135 31.17 11.73 2.77
C SER A 135 30.58 10.74 1.76
N GLU A 136 29.70 9.83 2.19
CA GLU A 136 29.04 8.88 1.29
C GLU A 136 27.82 9.55 0.68
N ASN A 137 27.61 9.42 -0.63
CA ASN A 137 26.43 9.96 -1.33
C ASN A 137 25.46 8.86 -1.79
N TRP A 138 25.86 7.60 -1.69
CA TRP A 138 25.12 6.46 -2.17
C TRP A 138 25.40 5.22 -1.32
N PHE A 139 24.39 4.35 -1.20
CA PHE A 139 24.48 3.04 -0.58
C PHE A 139 23.54 2.08 -1.33
N GLY A 140 23.99 0.85 -1.52
CA GLY A 140 23.20 -0.21 -2.14
C GLY A 140 22.13 -0.76 -1.19
N SER A 141 21.04 -0.03 -1.00
CA SER A 141 19.89 -0.50 -0.22
C SER A 141 19.10 -1.60 -0.96
N HIS A 142 18.38 -2.43 -0.20
CA HIS A 142 17.43 -3.43 -0.70
C HIS A 142 16.32 -3.68 0.32
N SER A 143 15.44 -4.64 0.01
CA SER A 143 14.21 -4.93 0.78
C SER A 143 14.36 -5.14 2.29
N THR A 144 15.55 -5.47 2.79
CA THR A 144 15.81 -5.66 4.24
C THR A 144 16.96 -4.81 4.79
N LEU A 145 17.61 -3.98 3.97
CA LEU A 145 18.76 -3.16 4.39
C LEU A 145 18.68 -1.78 3.75
N TYR A 146 18.67 -0.76 4.60
CA TYR A 146 18.43 0.62 4.26
C TYR A 146 19.55 1.48 4.80
N ASP A 147 19.60 2.71 4.32
CA ASP A 147 20.49 3.72 4.83
C ASP A 147 19.74 4.99 5.27
N SER A 148 20.41 5.82 6.08
CA SER A 148 19.89 7.08 6.58
C SER A 148 19.32 8.04 5.51
N LYS A 149 19.75 7.91 4.25
CA LYS A 149 19.38 8.75 3.09
C LYS A 149 18.22 8.17 2.27
N ASP A 150 17.74 6.95 2.54
CA ASP A 150 16.59 6.37 1.84
C ASP A 150 15.28 7.16 2.03
N THR A 151 15.25 8.04 3.03
CA THR A 151 14.15 8.98 3.27
C THR A 151 14.19 10.24 2.40
N ASN A 152 15.32 10.49 1.73
CA ASN A 152 15.51 11.66 0.87
C ASN A 152 14.88 11.45 -0.50
N LEU A 153 14.47 12.56 -1.11
CA LEU A 153 14.05 12.59 -2.51
C LEU A 153 15.30 12.67 -3.40
N VAL A 154 15.58 11.63 -4.17
CA VAL A 154 16.78 11.52 -5.01
C VAL A 154 16.42 11.37 -6.48
N HIS A 155 17.29 11.84 -7.37
CA HIS A 155 17.15 11.65 -8.81
C HIS A 155 17.44 10.18 -9.13
N LYS A 156 16.46 9.48 -9.72
CA LYS A 156 16.59 8.06 -10.10
C LYS A 156 16.68 7.84 -11.61
N SER A 157 15.97 8.64 -12.40
CA SER A 157 15.96 8.51 -13.86
C SER A 157 15.64 9.84 -14.54
N THR A 158 15.67 9.89 -15.87
CA THR A 158 15.36 11.08 -16.66
C THR A 158 14.33 10.70 -17.74
N ASP A 159 13.25 11.49 -17.85
CA ASP A 159 12.20 11.22 -18.83
C ASP A 159 12.58 11.56 -20.27
N SER A 160 11.74 11.14 -21.22
CA SER A 160 11.96 11.40 -22.66
C SER A 160 12.11 12.88 -23.02
N ARG A 161 11.76 13.80 -22.10
CA ARG A 161 11.87 15.24 -22.24
C ARG A 161 13.03 15.84 -21.43
N GLY A 162 13.92 15.00 -20.91
CA GLY A 162 15.08 15.43 -20.13
C GLY A 162 14.75 15.85 -18.69
N LYS A 163 13.53 15.60 -18.18
CA LYS A 163 13.16 15.98 -16.81
C LYS A 163 13.57 14.90 -15.82
N ALA A 164 14.17 15.31 -14.71
CA ALA A 164 14.52 14.41 -13.62
C ALA A 164 13.26 13.74 -13.03
N VAL A 165 13.31 12.41 -12.93
CA VAL A 165 12.35 11.58 -12.20
C VAL A 165 12.95 11.29 -10.83
N MET A 166 12.21 11.72 -9.81
CA MET A 166 12.66 11.70 -8.42
C MET A 166 11.94 10.61 -7.64
N GLN A 167 12.64 9.98 -6.69
CA GLN A 167 12.08 8.94 -5.83
C GLN A 167 12.57 9.05 -4.39
N ARG A 168 11.73 8.62 -3.45
CA ARG A 168 12.13 8.26 -2.09
C ARG A 168 12.13 6.74 -1.99
N ALA A 169 13.30 6.14 -1.77
CA ALA A 169 13.45 4.68 -1.80
C ALA A 169 12.51 4.00 -0.80
N HIS A 170 12.45 4.48 0.45
CA HIS A 170 11.58 3.84 1.45
C HIS A 170 10.08 3.81 1.09
N VAL A 171 9.58 4.78 0.32
CA VAL A 171 8.17 4.78 -0.12
C VAL A 171 7.93 3.66 -1.13
N HIS A 172 8.88 3.48 -2.06
CA HIS A 172 8.88 2.42 -3.06
C HIS A 172 8.94 1.04 -2.39
N GLU A 173 9.87 0.86 -1.45
CA GLU A 173 10.01 -0.40 -0.74
C GLU A 173 8.78 -0.76 0.10
N VAL A 174 8.13 0.22 0.75
CA VAL A 174 6.84 -0.03 1.43
C VAL A 174 5.78 -0.56 0.45
N GLY A 175 5.81 -0.12 -0.81
CA GLY A 175 4.99 -0.70 -1.87
C GLY A 175 5.26 -2.19 -2.08
N HIS A 176 6.54 -2.62 -2.12
CA HIS A 176 6.90 -4.03 -2.16
C HIS A 176 6.44 -4.80 -0.92
N LEU A 177 6.55 -4.22 0.28
CA LEU A 177 6.06 -4.84 1.51
C LEU A 177 4.54 -5.04 1.49
N LEU A 178 3.80 -4.14 0.84
CA LEU A 178 2.37 -4.30 0.57
C LEU A 178 2.07 -5.33 -0.53
N GLY A 179 3.09 -5.84 -1.22
CA GLY A 179 2.95 -6.85 -2.24
C GLY A 179 2.81 -6.32 -3.66
N LEU A 180 3.23 -5.09 -3.92
CA LEU A 180 3.31 -4.54 -5.26
C LEU A 180 4.64 -4.94 -5.92
N ASP A 181 4.57 -5.37 -7.17
CA ASP A 181 5.76 -5.57 -8.01
C ASP A 181 6.17 -4.25 -8.67
N HIS A 182 7.35 -4.22 -9.30
CA HIS A 182 7.69 -3.09 -10.16
C HIS A 182 6.69 -2.94 -11.32
N VAL A 183 6.51 -1.70 -11.77
CA VAL A 183 5.47 -1.29 -12.73
C VAL A 183 5.48 -2.05 -14.05
N ASP A 184 6.64 -2.55 -14.48
CA ASP A 184 6.79 -3.28 -15.74
C ASP A 184 6.87 -4.81 -15.58
N VAL A 185 6.83 -5.34 -14.36
CA VAL A 185 6.82 -6.80 -14.13
C VAL A 185 5.62 -7.44 -14.83
N GLY A 186 5.88 -8.48 -15.64
CA GLY A 186 4.89 -9.14 -16.50
C GLY A 186 4.91 -8.66 -17.95
N LYS A 187 5.59 -7.56 -18.27
CA LYS A 187 5.78 -7.10 -19.66
C LYS A 187 6.91 -7.92 -20.34
N PRO A 188 6.95 -7.97 -21.69
CA PRO A 188 7.93 -8.79 -22.42
C PRO A 188 9.41 -8.54 -22.02
N HIS A 189 9.76 -7.33 -21.61
CA HIS A 189 11.11 -6.95 -21.20
C HIS A 189 11.40 -7.10 -19.69
N CYS A 190 10.41 -7.46 -18.88
CA CYS A 190 10.55 -7.68 -17.45
C CYS A 190 9.67 -8.87 -17.04
N LEU A 191 10.17 -10.08 -17.34
CA LEU A 191 9.46 -11.30 -17.00
C LEU A 191 9.43 -11.51 -15.48
N PRO A 192 8.30 -11.97 -14.89
CA PRO A 192 8.21 -12.21 -13.44
C PRO A 192 9.21 -13.25 -12.91
N SER A 193 9.72 -14.13 -13.77
CA SER A 193 10.73 -15.14 -13.44
C SER A 193 12.18 -14.67 -13.64
N GLY A 194 12.39 -13.44 -14.13
CA GLY A 194 13.70 -12.86 -14.39
C GLY A 194 14.25 -12.04 -13.23
N ASP A 195 15.30 -11.27 -13.49
CA ASP A 195 15.77 -10.24 -12.55
C ASP A 195 14.79 -9.07 -12.55
N THR A 196 13.86 -9.10 -11.60
CA THR A 196 12.87 -8.04 -11.44
C THR A 196 13.50 -6.73 -10.97
N ASN A 197 14.77 -6.71 -10.56
CA ASN A 197 15.51 -5.49 -10.18
C ASN A 197 16.28 -4.87 -11.36
N ALA A 198 16.16 -5.43 -12.57
CA ALA A 198 16.72 -4.82 -13.76
C ALA A 198 16.09 -3.43 -14.01
N SER A 199 16.87 -2.48 -14.52
CA SER A 199 16.40 -1.10 -14.78
C SER A 199 15.13 -1.04 -15.64
N ALA A 200 14.99 -1.98 -16.59
CA ALA A 200 13.82 -2.09 -17.46
C ALA A 200 12.51 -2.39 -16.71
N CYS A 201 12.58 -3.01 -15.52
CA CYS A 201 11.42 -3.29 -14.68
C CYS A 201 10.88 -2.03 -13.97
N TYR A 202 11.71 -1.00 -13.82
CA TYR A 202 11.33 0.28 -13.21
C TYR A 202 10.57 1.22 -14.16
N GLY A 203 10.24 0.77 -15.38
CA GLY A 203 9.49 1.52 -16.36
C GLY A 203 10.34 1.99 -17.54
N ILE A 204 10.00 1.53 -18.74
CA ILE A 204 10.60 2.04 -19.99
C ILE A 204 9.84 3.27 -20.50
N ALA A 205 8.51 3.23 -20.46
CA ALA A 205 7.69 4.35 -20.87
C ALA A 205 7.67 5.43 -19.78
N ASP A 206 7.65 6.72 -20.15
CA ASP A 206 7.64 7.85 -19.20
C ASP A 206 6.57 7.71 -18.11
N GLY A 207 5.37 7.23 -18.47
CA GLY A 207 4.28 7.04 -17.52
C GLY A 207 4.55 5.93 -16.50
N ASP A 208 5.27 4.88 -16.90
CA ASP A 208 5.67 3.78 -16.02
C ASP A 208 6.86 4.16 -15.15
N MET A 209 7.88 4.77 -15.76
CA MET A 209 9.03 5.28 -15.05
C MET A 209 8.66 6.30 -13.96
N LYS A 210 7.64 7.14 -14.18
CA LYS A 210 7.15 8.09 -13.18
C LYS A 210 6.36 7.44 -12.04
N ALA A 211 5.93 6.18 -12.20
CA ALA A 211 5.13 5.48 -11.21
C ALA A 211 5.90 5.27 -9.90
N ALA A 212 5.17 5.16 -8.78
CA ALA A 212 5.74 4.88 -7.46
C ALA A 212 6.48 3.53 -7.42
N MET A 213 5.94 2.53 -8.12
CA MET A 213 6.60 1.22 -8.33
C MET A 213 7.51 1.20 -9.58
N GLY A 214 7.76 2.36 -10.18
CA GLY A 214 8.80 2.57 -11.19
C GLY A 214 9.99 3.32 -10.57
N SER A 215 10.63 4.21 -11.33
CA SER A 215 11.68 5.10 -10.83
C SER A 215 11.16 6.39 -10.15
N GLY A 216 9.84 6.57 -10.05
CA GLY A 216 9.23 7.83 -9.65
C GLY A 216 8.40 7.74 -8.37
N MET A 217 7.49 8.72 -8.21
CA MET A 217 6.64 8.88 -7.03
C MET A 217 5.16 9.08 -7.39
N GLN A 218 4.77 8.83 -8.63
CA GLN A 218 3.39 8.97 -9.06
C GLN A 218 2.59 7.72 -8.69
N LEU A 219 1.61 7.87 -7.82
CA LEU A 219 0.63 6.81 -7.58
C LEU A 219 -0.25 6.61 -8.81
N LYS A 220 -0.60 5.34 -9.06
CA LYS A 220 -1.55 4.92 -10.10
C LYS A 220 -2.65 4.04 -9.49
N PRO A 221 -3.83 3.93 -10.14
CA PRO A 221 -4.91 3.06 -9.66
C PRO A 221 -4.50 1.61 -9.43
N GLU A 222 -3.56 1.09 -10.22
CA GLU A 222 -3.03 -0.27 -10.09
C GLU A 222 -2.34 -0.49 -8.74
N ASN A 223 -1.80 0.57 -8.12
CA ASN A 223 -1.18 0.48 -6.80
C ASN A 223 -2.20 0.23 -5.67
N ALA A 224 -3.51 0.32 -5.94
CA ALA A 224 -4.55 -0.06 -4.98
C ALA A 224 -4.73 -1.59 -4.85
N TYR A 225 -3.95 -2.40 -5.58
CA TYR A 225 -4.06 -3.86 -5.59
C TYR A 225 -4.11 -4.50 -4.18
N PRO A 226 -3.28 -4.12 -3.19
CA PRO A 226 -3.32 -4.72 -1.85
C PRO A 226 -4.69 -4.54 -1.16
N TRP A 227 -5.34 -3.39 -1.33
CA TRP A 227 -6.68 -3.15 -0.80
C TRP A 227 -7.75 -3.94 -1.55
N ARG A 228 -7.61 -4.10 -2.87
CA ARG A 228 -8.55 -4.91 -3.67
C ARG A 228 -8.52 -6.37 -3.25
N GLU A 229 -7.32 -6.93 -3.03
CA GLU A 229 -7.18 -8.31 -2.53
C GLU A 229 -7.76 -8.46 -1.13
N ALA A 230 -7.47 -7.51 -0.22
CA ALA A 230 -8.04 -7.55 1.12
C ALA A 230 -9.59 -7.47 1.10
N LEU A 231 -10.16 -6.57 0.31
CA LEU A 231 -11.62 -6.42 0.17
C LEU A 231 -12.26 -7.68 -0.42
N ARG A 232 -11.61 -8.31 -1.41
CA ARG A 232 -12.06 -9.60 -1.96
C ARG A 232 -12.14 -10.66 -0.87
N SER A 233 -11.13 -10.77 0.00
CA SER A 233 -11.16 -11.72 1.11
C SER A 233 -12.31 -11.45 2.09
N PHE A 234 -12.63 -10.19 2.38
CA PHE A 234 -13.81 -9.83 3.19
C PHE A 234 -15.13 -10.21 2.51
N ALA A 235 -15.29 -9.89 1.22
CA ALA A 235 -16.50 -10.22 0.46
C ALA A 235 -16.73 -11.74 0.37
N LEU A 236 -15.65 -12.53 0.24
CA LEU A 236 -15.69 -13.99 0.28
C LEU A 236 -16.16 -14.51 1.65
N ALA A 237 -15.58 -13.98 2.74
CA ALA A 237 -15.93 -14.39 4.08
C ALA A 237 -17.39 -14.06 4.44
N ASP A 238 -17.88 -12.88 4.03
CA ASP A 238 -19.28 -12.48 4.22
C ASP A 238 -20.24 -13.40 3.43
N SER A 239 -19.89 -13.72 2.18
CA SER A 239 -20.68 -14.64 1.34
C SER A 239 -20.78 -16.05 1.94
N LEU A 240 -19.66 -16.59 2.46
CA LEU A 240 -19.66 -17.88 3.14
C LEU A 240 -20.50 -17.83 4.42
N THR A 241 -20.36 -16.78 5.22
CA THR A 241 -21.13 -16.61 6.46
C THR A 241 -22.63 -16.54 6.18
N ALA A 242 -23.04 -15.84 5.12
CA ALA A 242 -24.44 -15.76 4.69
C ALA A 242 -25.01 -17.12 4.27
N ALA A 243 -24.21 -17.96 3.59
CA ALA A 243 -24.62 -19.30 3.16
C ALA A 243 -24.89 -20.27 4.32
N PHE A 244 -24.24 -20.08 5.48
CA PHE A 244 -24.37 -20.95 6.65
C PHE A 244 -25.30 -20.40 7.75
N ARG A 245 -25.87 -19.20 7.58
CA ARG A 245 -26.89 -18.72 8.53
C ARG A 245 -28.17 -19.54 8.37
N PRO A 246 -28.74 -20.10 9.46
CA PRO A 246 -30.01 -20.84 9.38
C PRO A 246 -31.09 -19.92 8.85
N VAL A 247 -31.48 -20.15 7.60
CA VAL A 247 -32.44 -19.31 6.90
C VAL A 247 -33.81 -19.63 7.50
N SER A 248 -34.45 -18.65 8.15
CA SER A 248 -35.88 -18.75 8.41
C SER A 248 -36.58 -18.93 7.07
N SER A 249 -37.62 -19.76 7.00
CA SER A 249 -38.28 -20.17 5.74
C SER A 249 -38.78 -19.02 4.86
N ALA A 250 -38.88 -17.79 5.38
CA ALA A 250 -39.20 -16.57 4.63
C ALA A 250 -37.98 -15.89 3.94
N GLY A 251 -36.74 -16.24 4.29
CA GLY A 251 -35.50 -15.64 3.76
C GLY A 251 -34.84 -16.40 2.60
N LEU A 252 -35.30 -17.61 2.28
CA LEU A 252 -34.65 -18.51 1.32
C LEU A 252 -34.59 -17.95 -0.11
N LEU A 253 -35.60 -17.15 -0.50
CA LEU A 253 -35.65 -16.54 -1.83
C LEU A 253 -34.72 -15.33 -2.00
N ARG A 254 -34.23 -14.72 -0.91
CA ARG A 254 -33.29 -13.58 -0.95
C ARG A 254 -31.82 -13.99 -0.84
N ALA A 255 -31.54 -15.12 -0.17
CA ALA A 255 -30.18 -15.64 0.03
C ALA A 255 -29.59 -16.32 -1.22
N LEU A 256 -30.42 -16.81 -2.15
CA LEU A 256 -29.98 -17.47 -3.39
C LEU A 256 -29.61 -16.50 -4.53
N GLN A 257 -29.74 -15.20 -4.30
CA GLN A 257 -29.26 -14.15 -5.20
C GLN A 257 -27.99 -13.48 -4.65
N ILE A 258 -27.10 -14.20 -3.97
CA ILE A 258 -25.71 -13.73 -3.91
C ILE A 258 -25.21 -13.88 -5.35
N PRO A 259 -25.09 -12.79 -6.12
CA PRO A 259 -24.73 -12.95 -7.51
C PRO A 259 -23.27 -13.45 -7.52
N ILE A 260 -22.99 -14.46 -8.35
CA ILE A 260 -21.63 -14.94 -8.68
C ILE A 260 -20.66 -13.77 -8.97
N VAL A 261 -21.22 -12.60 -9.35
CA VAL A 261 -20.59 -11.28 -9.45
C VAL A 261 -19.74 -10.90 -8.22
N SER A 262 -20.08 -11.30 -6.99
CA SER A 262 -19.27 -10.98 -5.80
C SER A 262 -17.88 -11.64 -5.84
N LEU A 263 -17.78 -12.88 -6.35
CA LEU A 263 -16.54 -13.65 -6.44
C LEU A 263 -15.56 -13.12 -7.51
N THR A 264 -16.10 -12.45 -8.53
CA THR A 264 -15.34 -11.92 -9.67
C THR A 264 -15.27 -10.40 -9.68
N SER A 265 -15.88 -9.75 -8.68
CA SER A 265 -15.94 -8.29 -8.57
C SER A 265 -14.53 -7.69 -8.59
N VAL A 266 -14.30 -6.83 -9.59
CA VAL A 266 -12.97 -6.28 -9.87
C VAL A 266 -12.65 -5.09 -8.96
N TRP A 267 -13.62 -4.57 -8.20
CA TRP A 267 -13.50 -3.40 -7.31
C TRP A 267 -12.59 -2.31 -7.91
N PRO A 268 -13.01 -1.66 -9.01
CA PRO A 268 -12.15 -0.72 -9.72
C PRO A 268 -11.62 0.36 -8.78
N ALA A 269 -10.32 0.66 -8.87
CA ALA A 269 -9.71 1.70 -8.05
C ALA A 269 -9.81 3.07 -8.73
N ARG A 270 -10.08 4.09 -7.91
CA ARG A 270 -10.07 5.51 -8.29
C ARG A 270 -9.21 6.30 -7.31
N MET A 271 -8.63 7.40 -7.77
CA MET A 271 -7.77 8.28 -6.95
C MET A 271 -8.46 9.59 -6.55
N GLN A 272 -9.79 9.62 -6.68
CA GLN A 272 -10.63 10.74 -6.28
C GLN A 272 -11.76 10.23 -5.40
N ARG A 273 -12.31 11.12 -4.57
CA ARG A 273 -13.42 10.77 -3.70
C ARG A 273 -14.65 10.36 -4.50
N HIS A 274 -15.29 9.29 -4.05
CA HIS A 274 -16.60 8.86 -4.50
C HIS A 274 -17.53 8.73 -3.31
N TYR A 275 -18.78 9.17 -3.44
CA TYR A 275 -19.79 9.07 -2.40
C TYR A 275 -20.58 7.76 -2.53
N PRO A 276 -21.18 7.24 -1.44
CA PRO A 276 -22.06 6.07 -1.49
C PRO A 276 -23.14 6.28 -2.54
N ARG A 277 -23.61 5.24 -3.22
CA ARG A 277 -24.62 5.35 -4.29
C ARG A 277 -25.92 4.69 -3.84
N THR A 278 -27.08 5.22 -4.25
CA THR A 278 -28.34 4.48 -4.11
C THR A 278 -28.39 3.31 -5.09
N ALA A 279 -29.28 2.34 -4.87
CA ALA A 279 -29.48 1.23 -5.80
C ALA A 279 -29.77 1.71 -7.24
N ALA A 280 -30.61 2.75 -7.39
CA ALA A 280 -30.91 3.34 -8.69
C ALA A 280 -29.68 4.02 -9.33
N GLU A 281 -28.84 4.69 -8.54
CA GLU A 281 -27.59 5.29 -9.03
C GLU A 281 -26.58 4.22 -9.48
N VAL A 282 -26.47 3.10 -8.76
CA VAL A 282 -25.64 1.96 -9.17
C VAL A 282 -26.16 1.35 -10.47
N GLN A 283 -27.46 1.09 -10.58
CA GLN A 283 -28.08 0.54 -11.80
C GLN A 283 -27.89 1.46 -13.02
N ALA A 284 -27.91 2.78 -12.81
CA ALA A 284 -27.65 3.77 -13.85
C ALA A 284 -26.15 3.92 -14.18
N GLY A 285 -25.24 3.22 -13.49
CA GLY A 285 -23.79 3.38 -13.65
C GLY A 285 -23.29 4.77 -13.25
N ARG A 286 -24.06 5.52 -12.46
CA ARG A 286 -23.75 6.92 -12.12
C ARG A 286 -22.68 6.98 -11.04
N MET A 287 -21.56 7.64 -11.34
CA MET A 287 -20.53 7.93 -10.34
C MET A 287 -20.82 9.26 -9.64
N ILE A 288 -20.81 9.26 -8.30
CA ILE A 288 -21.04 10.45 -7.49
C ILE A 288 -19.70 10.93 -6.92
N VAL A 289 -19.13 11.98 -7.50
CA VAL A 289 -17.81 12.53 -7.12
C VAL A 289 -17.90 13.85 -6.34
N SER A 290 -19.08 14.47 -6.33
CA SER A 290 -19.41 15.63 -5.51
C SER A 290 -20.40 15.22 -4.43
N ARG A 291 -20.40 15.91 -3.29
CA ARG A 291 -21.35 15.63 -2.20
C ARG A 291 -22.79 15.71 -2.74
N PRO A 292 -23.56 14.60 -2.70
CA PRO A 292 -24.94 14.61 -3.19
C PRO A 292 -25.83 15.41 -2.24
N ASN A 293 -26.91 15.98 -2.75
CA ASN A 293 -27.96 16.55 -1.91
C ASN A 293 -28.97 15.43 -1.57
N ARG A 294 -28.95 14.94 -0.33
CA ARG A 294 -29.84 13.85 0.12
C ARG A 294 -30.70 14.36 1.26
N ALA A 295 -32.00 14.06 1.21
CA ALA A 295 -32.88 14.27 2.35
C ALA A 295 -32.40 13.39 3.51
N VAL A 296 -32.21 13.99 4.68
CA VAL A 296 -31.71 13.31 5.90
C VAL A 296 -32.87 12.73 6.69
#